data_AF-A0A2J9EA56-F1
#
_entry.id   AF-A0A2J9EA56-F1
#
_cell.length_a   1.000
_cell.length_b   1.000
_cell.length_c   1.000
_cell.angle_alpha   90.00
_cell.angle_beta   90.00
_cell.angle_gamma   90.00
#
_symmetry.space_group_name_H-M   'P 1'
#
loop_
_entity.id
_entity.type
_entity.pdbx_description
1 polymer ?
#
loop_
_entity_poly.entity_id
_entity_poly.type
_entity_poly.pdbx_seq_one_letter_code
_entity_poly.pdbx_strand_id
1 'polypeptide(L)' 'MTPFTDIGAAIEEAAWLSHVYQTPHCVYQRTADVMEVSPEDPARNPMYTAGAPGVITTDYRSAA' A
#
# COMPACT_ATOMS: atom_id res chain seq x y z
N MET A 1 -10.43 8.26 0.64
CA MET A 1 -9.11 7.94 0.07
C MET A 1 -8.15 9.04 0.49
N THR A 2 -7.17 8.71 1.32
CA THR A 2 -6.27 9.68 1.96
C THR A 2 -4.96 9.74 1.15
N PRO A 3 -4.58 10.90 0.61
CA PRO A 3 -3.29 11.06 -0.06
C PRO A 3 -2.16 11.21 0.97
N PHE A 4 -1.02 10.57 0.71
CA PHE A 4 0.18 10.62 1.54
C PHE A 4 1.35 11.17 0.74
N THR A 5 2.18 12.01 1.34
CA THR A 5 3.46 12.46 0.76
C THR A 5 4.67 11.82 1.44
N ASP A 6 4.45 11.16 2.57
CA ASP A 6 5.44 10.36 3.28
C ASP A 6 5.14 8.88 3.09
N ILE A 7 6.12 8.11 2.61
CA ILE A 7 5.96 6.68 2.31
C ILE A 7 5.80 5.85 3.59
N GLY A 8 6.44 6.25 4.69
CA GLY A 8 6.30 5.58 5.98
C GLY A 8 4.88 5.70 6.52
N ALA A 9 4.31 6.91 6.48
CA ALA A 9 2.93 7.14 6.89
C ALA A 9 1.92 6.36 6.02
N ALA A 10 2.16 6.27 4.70
CA ALA A 10 1.30 5.48 3.81
C ALA A 10 1.35 3.98 4.13
N ILE A 11 2.54 3.45 4.44
CA ILE A 11 2.75 2.06 4.81
C ILE A 11 2.08 1.74 6.16
N GLU A 12 2.25 2.60 7.17
CA GLU A 12 1.62 2.44 8.47
C GLU A 12 0.09 2.44 8.36
N GLU A 13 -0.46 3.36 7.55
CA GLU A 13 -1.90 3.39 7.26
C GLU A 13 -2.36 2.09 6.56
N ALA A 14 -1.63 1.61 5.54
CA ALA A 14 -1.98 0.36 4.88
C ALA A 14 -1.97 -0.83 5.85
N ALA A 15 -0.97 -0.91 6.73
CA ALA A 15 -0.90 -1.96 7.75
C ALA A 15 -2.06 -1.86 8.75
N TRP A 16 -2.42 -0.65 9.18
CA TRP A 16 -3.55 -0.41 10.08
C TRP A 16 -4.88 -0.78 9.42
N LEU A 17 -5.14 -0.32 8.19
CA LEU A 17 -6.36 -0.63 7.44
C LEU A 17 -6.49 -2.13 7.16
N SER A 18 -5.39 -2.80 6.79
CA SER A 18 -5.38 -4.25 6.62
C SER A 18 -5.76 -4.99 7.89
N HIS A 19 -5.29 -4.51 9.05
CA HIS A 19 -5.66 -5.07 10.34
C HIS A 19 -7.13 -4.79 10.70
N VAL A 20 -7.61 -3.56 10.51
CA VAL A 20 -9.00 -3.18 10.86
C VAL A 20 -10.01 -3.91 9.99
N TYR A 21 -9.77 -3.98 8.69
CA TYR A 21 -10.71 -4.55 7.72
C TYR A 21 -10.44 -6.03 7.39
N GLN A 22 -9.40 -6.63 7.97
CA GLN A 22 -8.99 -8.02 7.73
C GLN A 22 -8.89 -8.36 6.23
N THR A 23 -8.51 -7.36 5.43
CA THR A 23 -8.45 -7.41 3.96
C THR A 23 -7.17 -6.69 3.52
N PRO A 24 -6.40 -7.23 2.55
CA PRO A 24 -5.17 -6.59 2.09
C PRO A 24 -5.40 -5.16 1.60
N HIS A 25 -4.61 -4.24 2.15
CA HIS A 25 -4.46 -2.87 1.67
C HIS A 25 -3.06 -2.66 1.13
N CYS A 26 -2.98 -1.83 0.11
CA CYS A 26 -1.79 -1.59 -0.67
C CYS A 26 -1.50 -0.09 -0.74
N VAL A 27 -0.22 0.24 -0.87
CA VAL A 27 0.24 1.58 -1.19
C VAL A 27 0.51 1.65 -2.69
N TYR A 28 -0.13 2.59 -3.35
CA TYR A 28 0.05 2.87 -4.77
C TYR A 28 0.66 4.24 -4.98
N GLN A 29 1.57 4.36 -5.94
CA GLN A 29 1.99 5.67 -6.43
C GLN A 29 0.86 6.29 -7.25
N ARG A 30 0.48 7.53 -6.94
CA ARG A 30 -0.50 8.30 -7.71
C ARG A 30 0.18 9.33 -8.61
N THR A 31 1.13 10.08 -8.05
CA THR A 31 2.04 10.99 -8.77
C THR A 31 3.44 10.89 -8.15
N ALA A 32 4.43 11.61 -8.69
CA ALA A 32 5.83 11.51 -8.28
C ALA A 32 6.03 11.45 -6.75
N ASP A 33 5.34 12.32 -6.01
CA ASP A 33 5.49 12.46 -4.56
C ASP A 33 4.21 12.15 -3.77
N VAL A 34 3.17 11.64 -4.43
CA VAL A 34 1.89 11.34 -3.78
C VAL A 34 1.57 9.87 -3.88
N MET A 35 1.35 9.27 -2.73
CA MET A 35 0.93 7.90 -2.53
C MET A 35 -0.53 7.86 -2.10
N GLU A 36 -1.14 6.71 -2.37
CA GLU A 36 -2.53 6.43 -2.08
C GLU A 36 -2.62 5.05 -1.44
N VAL A 37 -3.40 4.96 -0.37
CA VAL A 37 -3.72 3.68 0.27
C VAL A 37 -5.12 3.26 -0.12
N SER A 38 -5.25 2.05 -0.65
CA SER A 38 -6.53 1.44 -1.03
C SER A 38 -6.46 -0.09 -0.91
N PRO A 39 -7.61 -0.79 -0.88
CA PRO A 39 -7.62 -2.25 -0.96
C PRO A 39 -6.85 -2.76 -2.19
N GLU A 40 -6.34 -3.99 -2.12
CA GLU A 40 -5.64 -4.61 -3.24
C GLU A 40 -6.49 -4.60 -4.53
N ASP A 41 -5.98 -3.90 -5.53
CA ASP A 41 -6.56 -3.78 -6.88
C ASP A 41 -5.67 -4.54 -7.89
N PRO A 42 -6.18 -5.61 -8.52
CA PRO A 42 -5.43 -6.41 -9.48
C PRO A 42 -5.10 -5.68 -10.79
N ALA A 43 -5.74 -4.54 -11.07
CA ALA A 43 -5.45 -3.71 -12.23
C ALA A 43 -4.30 -2.73 -12.00
N ARG A 44 -3.78 -2.64 -10.77
CA ARG A 44 -2.73 -1.70 -10.38
C ARG A 44 -1.54 -2.45 -9.78
N ASN A 45 -0.34 -1.93 -10.01
CA ASN A 45 0.86 -2.45 -9.39
C ASN A 45 1.11 -1.71 -8.06
N PRO A 46 1.03 -2.39 -6.91
CA PRO A 46 1.31 -1.77 -5.62
C PRO A 46 2.81 -1.53 -5.47
N MET A 47 3.17 -0.44 -4.80
CA MET A 47 4.52 -0.26 -4.27
C MET A 47 4.75 -1.16 -3.06
N TYR A 48 3.71 -1.31 -2.23
CA TYR A 48 3.72 -2.14 -1.01
C TYR A 48 2.36 -2.81 -0.83
N THR A 49 2.38 -4.06 -0.39
CA THR A 49 1.17 -4.80 0.02
C THR A 49 1.28 -5.17 1.50
N ALA A 50 0.29 -4.76 2.28
CA ALA A 50 0.14 -5.17 3.67
C ALA A 50 -0.90 -6.29 3.74
N GLY A 51 -0.46 -7.54 3.79
CA GLY A 51 -1.37 -8.71 3.76
C GLY A 51 -1.85 -9.16 5.15
N ALA A 52 -0.94 -9.18 6.13
CA ALA A 52 -1.22 -9.57 7.50
C ALA A 52 -0.58 -8.58 8.48
N PRO A 53 -1.11 -8.41 9.70
CA PRO A 53 -0.51 -7.54 10.70
C PRO A 53 0.97 -7.89 10.90
N GLY A 54 1.86 -6.93 10.65
CA GLY A 54 3.31 -7.10 10.78
C GLY A 54 4.01 -7.79 9.59
N VAL A 55 3.30 -8.13 8.51
CA VAL A 55 3.89 -8.67 7.27
C VAL A 55 3.65 -7.70 6.13
N ILE A 56 4.69 -6.95 5.79
CA ILE A 56 4.74 -6.14 4.57
C ILE A 56 5.49 -6.95 3.54
N THR A 57 4.78 -7.39 2.50
CA THR A 57 5.41 -7.99 1.32
C THR A 57 5.71 -6.87 0.34
N THR A 58 6.99 -6.51 0.26
CA THR A 58 7.52 -5.65 -0.79
C THR A 58 7.82 -6.53 -1.99
N ASP A 59 6.79 -6.94 -2.73
CA ASP A 59 6.99 -7.57 -4.03
C ASP A 59 7.47 -6.49 -5.01
N TYR A 60 8.77 -6.18 -4.96
CA TYR A 60 9.44 -5.33 -5.92
C TYR A 60 9.54 -6.10 -7.25
N ARG A 61 8.45 -6.10 -8.03
CA ARG A 61 8.51 -6.48 -9.44
C ARG A 61 9.05 -5.29 -10.20
N SER A 62 10.39 -5.20 -10.28
CA SER A 62 11.07 -4.32 -11.23
C SER A 62 10.44 -4.57 -12.60
N ALA A 63 9.84 -3.54 -13.20
CA ALA A 63 9.54 -3.57 -14.62
C ALA A 63 10.88 -3.74 -15.34
N ALA A 64 11.08 -4.91 -15.94
CA ALA A 64 12.23 -5.22 -16.78
C ALA A 64 12.03 -4.66 -18.20
#